data_AF-A0A836UBJ4-F1
#
_entry.id   AF-A0A836UBJ4-F1
#
_cell.length_a   1.000
_cell.length_b   1.000
_cell.length_c   1.000
_cell.angle_alpha   90.00
_cell.angle_beta   90.00
_cell.angle_gamma   90.00
#
_symmetry.space_group_name_H-M   'P 1'
#
loop_
_entity.id
_entity.type
_entity.pdbx_description
1 polymer ?
#
loop_
_entity_poly.entity_id
_entity_poly.type
_entity_poly.pdbx_seq_one_letter_code
_entity_poly.pdbx_strand_id
1 'polypeptide(L)'
;MTAGEFLVLLAQGQILLLTCWKLFEWARRRDGARRDVALLMLTLGVGVGLHLAQTRASIELGVVAHAAPMLVVLHPLLMLRLVDHFRAVPRWIWGLVVTGVLASWAMLLLTPDQYSMHAAVAIRVIFALSLLYGTRALVNGARHAQGVVRRRMGLLGAGALQIVILAAVHGLHTYFDGIPYFTDYPQVGLLAAAVLYGLGLAPPSWLARAWQQADVQQFLRAATGTAGESTDSVLTRLCSTARHAVGGQAAAIAIWNEQHNRLELVLRGERALVGGPLAADGLVARQWTFRRPFVADDRKEVRKACLRMAPGLDCTALLGVPLITPSRVWGLLIIFLRRGPVLPNEDLRLLSLVTEHTAVLLDHAALEQSLRREISVLKGERLPDETPLDES
;
A
#
# COMPACT_ATOMS: atom_id res chain seq x y z
N MET A 1 18.03 24.14 -29.05
CA MET A 1 17.41 23.48 -27.89
C MET A 1 18.05 24.03 -26.64
N THR A 2 17.30 24.78 -25.84
CA THR A 2 17.82 25.39 -24.59
C THR A 2 17.92 24.35 -23.47
N ALA A 3 18.69 24.62 -22.41
CA ALA A 3 18.79 23.72 -21.26
C ALA A 3 17.42 23.48 -20.58
N GLY A 4 16.57 24.50 -20.51
CA GLY A 4 15.21 24.40 -20.00
C GLY A 4 14.31 23.49 -20.83
N GLU A 5 14.34 23.63 -22.17
CA GLU A 5 13.62 22.74 -23.09
C GLU A 5 14.05 21.28 -22.93
N PHE A 6 15.34 21.01 -22.75
CA PHE A 6 15.84 19.66 -22.48
C PHE A 6 15.26 19.07 -21.20
N LEU A 7 15.26 19.84 -20.10
CA LEU A 7 14.71 19.40 -18.81
C LEU A 7 13.21 19.12 -18.90
N VAL A 8 12.45 19.97 -19.59
CA VAL A 8 11.01 19.75 -19.83
C VAL A 8 10.80 18.46 -20.60
N LEU A 9 11.53 18.23 -21.68
CA LEU A 9 11.41 17.01 -22.49
C LEU A 9 11.77 15.76 -21.70
N LEU A 10 12.80 15.83 -20.87
CA LEU A 10 13.20 14.73 -19.99
C LEU A 10 12.09 14.41 -18.99
N ALA A 11 11.52 15.43 -18.33
CA ALA A 11 10.41 15.27 -17.39
C ALA A 11 9.18 14.66 -18.08
N GLN A 12 8.81 15.18 -19.25
CA GLN A 12 7.67 14.71 -20.03
C GLN A 12 7.88 13.25 -20.49
N GLY A 13 9.05 12.94 -21.02
CA GLY A 13 9.43 11.59 -21.43
C GLY A 13 9.38 10.60 -20.27
N GLN A 14 9.87 11.01 -19.09
CA GLN A 14 9.82 10.18 -17.89
C GLN A 14 8.37 9.92 -17.42
N ILE A 15 7.51 10.94 -17.39
CA ILE A 15 6.09 10.78 -17.01
C ILE A 15 5.38 9.83 -17.98
N LEU A 16 5.59 10.00 -19.29
CA LEU A 16 4.99 9.14 -20.31
C LEU A 16 5.49 7.70 -20.20
N LEU A 17 6.80 7.49 -20.03
CA LEU A 17 7.39 6.15 -19.87
C LEU A 17 6.86 5.46 -18.61
N LEU A 18 6.80 6.17 -17.48
CA LEU A 18 6.21 5.65 -16.24
C LEU A 18 4.72 5.30 -16.42
N THR A 19 3.97 6.15 -17.12
CA THR A 19 2.54 5.92 -17.40
C THR A 19 2.35 4.66 -18.25
N CYS A 20 3.10 4.51 -19.34
CA CYS A 20 3.06 3.32 -20.19
C CYS A 20 3.44 2.05 -19.42
N TRP A 21 4.50 2.11 -18.61
CA TRP A 21 4.90 0.98 -17.77
C TRP A 21 3.79 0.61 -16.79
N LYS A 22 3.18 1.56 -16.07
CA LYS A 22 2.12 1.26 -15.10
C LYS A 22 0.83 0.74 -15.75
N LEU A 23 0.48 1.24 -16.93
CA LEU A 23 -0.63 0.68 -17.73
C LEU A 23 -0.34 -0.75 -18.16
N PHE A 24 0.87 -1.03 -18.64
CA PHE A 24 1.28 -2.37 -19.04
C PHE A 24 1.33 -3.35 -17.87
N GLU A 25 1.82 -2.89 -16.72
CA GLU A 25 1.84 -3.66 -15.47
C GLU A 25 0.42 -4.03 -15.01
N TRP A 26 -0.53 -3.10 -15.13
CA TRP A 26 -1.95 -3.36 -14.88
C TRP A 26 -2.60 -4.28 -15.92
N ALA A 27 -2.25 -4.12 -17.20
CA ALA A 27 -2.77 -4.98 -18.28
C ALA A 27 -2.33 -6.45 -18.09
N ARG A 28 -1.10 -6.67 -17.61
CA ARG A 28 -0.58 -8.01 -17.28
C ARG A 28 -1.17 -8.59 -15.99
N ARG A 29 -1.42 -7.75 -14.97
CA ARG A 29 -1.96 -8.17 -13.66
C ARG A 29 -3.09 -7.23 -13.26
N ARG A 30 -4.33 -7.71 -13.39
CA ARG A 30 -5.57 -6.93 -13.19
C ARG A 30 -5.92 -6.71 -11.72
N ASP A 31 -4.95 -6.24 -10.93
CA ASP A 31 -5.09 -6.02 -9.50
C ASP A 31 -5.71 -4.63 -9.23
N GLY A 32 -6.49 -4.52 -8.17
CA GLY A 32 -7.20 -3.27 -7.82
C GLY A 32 -6.27 -2.09 -7.53
N ALA A 33 -5.19 -2.32 -6.78
CA ALA A 33 -4.21 -1.29 -6.43
C ALA A 33 -3.41 -0.81 -7.67
N ARG A 34 -3.03 -1.72 -8.56
CA ARG A 34 -2.33 -1.39 -9.81
C ARG A 34 -3.19 -0.54 -10.73
N ARG A 35 -4.49 -0.84 -10.82
CA ARG A 35 -5.45 -0.03 -11.57
C ARG A 35 -5.46 1.41 -11.07
N ASP A 36 -5.54 1.60 -9.76
CA ASP A 36 -5.67 2.93 -9.16
C ASP A 36 -4.39 3.76 -9.38
N VAL A 37 -3.21 3.12 -9.29
CA VAL A 37 -1.92 3.75 -9.64
C VAL A 37 -1.83 4.07 -11.13
N ALA A 38 -2.25 3.15 -12.02
CA ALA A 38 -2.22 3.36 -13.46
C ALA A 38 -3.15 4.50 -13.89
N LEU A 39 -4.36 4.57 -13.33
CA LEU A 39 -5.30 5.68 -13.56
C LEU A 39 -4.73 7.01 -13.09
N LEU A 40 -4.09 7.03 -11.91
CA LEU A 40 -3.44 8.24 -11.41
C LEU A 40 -2.35 8.73 -12.38
N MET A 41 -1.46 7.83 -12.84
CA MET A 41 -0.42 8.19 -13.82
C MET A 41 -1.01 8.60 -15.16
N LEU A 42 -2.10 7.96 -15.60
CA LEU A 42 -2.80 8.32 -16.84
C LEU A 42 -3.24 9.79 -16.84
N THR A 43 -3.73 10.33 -15.72
CA THR A 43 -4.11 11.75 -15.65
C THR A 43 -2.92 12.70 -15.89
N LEU A 44 -1.72 12.36 -15.39
CA LEU A 44 -0.50 13.13 -15.64
C LEU A 44 0.01 12.92 -17.07
N GLY A 45 0.01 11.68 -17.54
CA GLY A 45 0.47 11.29 -18.87
C GLY A 45 -0.35 11.91 -20.00
N VAL A 46 -1.68 11.97 -19.86
CA VAL A 46 -2.55 12.62 -20.86
C VAL A 46 -2.32 14.13 -20.90
N GLY A 47 -2.21 14.80 -19.75
CA GLY A 47 -1.91 16.23 -19.72
C GLY A 47 -0.58 16.57 -20.40
N VAL A 48 0.47 15.78 -20.10
CA VAL A 48 1.79 15.92 -20.72
C VAL A 48 1.78 15.59 -22.22
N GLY A 49 1.14 14.48 -22.60
CA GLY A 49 1.08 14.02 -23.99
C GLY A 49 0.34 15.00 -24.89
N LEU A 50 -0.76 15.59 -24.39
CA LEU A 50 -1.51 16.61 -25.12
C LEU A 50 -0.69 17.88 -25.33
N HIS A 51 -0.03 18.37 -24.27
CA HIS A 51 0.84 19.53 -24.35
C HIS A 51 1.95 19.33 -25.39
N LEU A 52 2.55 18.12 -25.44
CA LEU A 52 3.57 17.78 -26.44
C LEU A 52 3.00 17.74 -27.87
N ALA A 53 1.80 17.17 -28.05
CA ALA A 53 1.13 17.10 -29.36
C ALA A 53 0.76 18.49 -29.90
N GLN A 54 0.24 19.38 -29.06
CA GLN A 54 -0.11 20.76 -29.44
C GLN A 54 1.11 21.58 -29.84
N THR A 55 2.21 21.45 -29.09
CA THR A 55 3.43 22.25 -29.32
C THR A 55 4.29 21.75 -30.47
N ARG A 56 4.28 20.44 -30.77
CA ARG A 56 5.18 19.86 -31.77
C ARG A 56 4.52 19.26 -33.00
N ALA A 57 3.31 18.74 -32.89
CA ALA A 57 2.70 17.98 -33.96
C ALA A 57 1.66 18.77 -34.78
N SER A 58 1.33 20.00 -34.36
CA SER A 58 0.31 20.86 -35.00
C SER A 58 -0.99 20.11 -35.35
N ILE A 59 -1.36 19.11 -34.52
CA ILE A 59 -2.59 18.33 -34.68
C ILE A 59 -3.73 19.10 -34.01
N GLU A 60 -4.75 19.45 -34.77
CA GLU A 60 -6.00 19.97 -34.23
C GLU A 60 -6.74 18.86 -33.48
N LEU A 61 -6.64 18.91 -32.15
CA LEU A 61 -7.13 17.86 -31.26
C LEU A 61 -8.64 17.96 -30.96
N GLY A 62 -9.38 18.89 -31.59
CA GLY A 62 -10.84 19.03 -31.50
C GLY A 62 -11.44 18.61 -30.15
N VAL A 63 -12.15 17.48 -30.13
CA VAL A 63 -12.81 16.91 -28.93
C VAL A 63 -11.82 16.52 -27.82
N VAL A 64 -10.62 16.06 -28.16
CA VAL A 64 -9.58 15.65 -27.20
C VAL A 64 -9.07 16.84 -26.38
N ALA A 65 -9.04 18.03 -26.97
CA ALA A 65 -8.63 19.25 -26.27
C ALA A 65 -9.61 19.61 -25.12
N HIS A 66 -10.90 19.35 -25.29
CA HIS A 66 -11.92 19.56 -24.25
C HIS A 66 -11.95 18.44 -23.19
N ALA A 67 -11.61 17.20 -23.58
CA ALA A 67 -11.62 16.05 -22.68
C ALA A 67 -10.46 16.05 -21.68
N ALA A 68 -9.29 16.58 -22.07
CA ALA A 68 -8.09 16.57 -21.22
C ALA A 68 -8.24 17.32 -19.87
N PRO A 69 -8.76 18.57 -19.80
CA PRO A 69 -8.95 19.24 -18.52
C PRO A 69 -9.92 18.47 -17.61
N MET A 70 -10.95 17.84 -18.16
CA MET A 70 -11.86 16.99 -17.37
C MET A 70 -11.12 15.80 -16.74
N LEU A 71 -10.21 15.17 -17.49
CA LEU A 71 -9.39 14.08 -16.98
C LEU A 71 -8.37 14.55 -15.92
N VAL A 72 -7.76 15.73 -16.09
CA VAL A 72 -6.83 16.29 -15.11
C VAL A 72 -7.55 16.59 -13.79
N VAL A 73 -8.79 17.11 -13.85
CA VAL A 73 -9.61 17.37 -12.66
C VAL A 73 -9.93 16.09 -11.87
N LEU A 74 -9.85 14.90 -12.45
CA LEU A 74 -9.98 13.62 -11.71
C LEU A 74 -8.75 13.30 -10.84
N HIS A 75 -7.61 13.95 -11.06
CA HIS A 75 -6.36 13.64 -10.35
C HIS A 75 -6.50 13.63 -8.81
N PRO A 76 -7.15 14.61 -8.15
CA PRO A 76 -7.30 14.62 -6.69
C PRO A 76 -8.16 13.45 -6.18
N LEU A 77 -9.18 13.01 -6.93
CA LEU A 77 -10.00 11.85 -6.56
C LEU A 77 -9.18 10.56 -6.63
N LEU A 78 -8.38 10.40 -7.68
CA LEU A 78 -7.49 9.24 -7.82
C LEU A 78 -6.40 9.26 -6.76
N MET A 79 -5.93 10.44 -6.36
CA MET A 79 -5.04 10.60 -5.22
C MET A 79 -5.69 10.18 -3.91
N LEU A 80 -6.91 10.63 -3.65
CA LEU A 80 -7.65 10.23 -2.46
C LEU A 80 -7.88 8.72 -2.41
N ARG A 81 -8.09 8.11 -3.59
CA ARG A 81 -8.20 6.67 -3.75
C ARG A 81 -6.90 5.94 -3.45
N LEU A 82 -5.76 6.48 -3.86
CA LEU A 82 -4.45 5.96 -3.50
C LEU A 82 -4.21 6.07 -1.98
N VAL A 83 -4.54 7.22 -1.37
CA VAL A 83 -4.47 7.41 0.09
C VAL A 83 -5.32 6.40 0.83
N ASP A 84 -6.51 6.07 0.31
CA ASP A 84 -7.41 5.09 0.94
C ASP A 84 -6.86 3.66 0.99
N HIS A 85 -5.80 3.35 0.23
CA HIS A 85 -5.07 2.08 0.38
C HIS A 85 -4.30 2.01 1.69
N PHE A 86 -3.91 3.17 2.20
CA PHE A 86 -3.04 3.25 3.35
C PHE A 86 -3.72 3.78 4.61
N ARG A 87 -4.73 4.64 4.46
CA ARG A 87 -5.44 5.23 5.59
C ARG A 87 -6.91 5.41 5.27
N ALA A 88 -7.76 5.20 6.27
CA ALA A 88 -9.17 5.54 6.21
C ALA A 88 -9.39 7.02 5.89
N VAL A 89 -9.93 7.31 4.70
CA VAL A 89 -10.46 8.64 4.39
C VAL A 89 -11.94 8.68 4.81
N PRO A 90 -12.36 9.64 5.66
CA PRO A 90 -13.76 9.83 6.01
C PRO A 90 -14.67 10.00 4.78
N ARG A 91 -15.88 9.42 4.82
CA ARG A 91 -16.83 9.45 3.69
C ARG A 91 -17.27 10.87 3.32
N TRP A 92 -17.34 11.79 4.28
CA TRP A 92 -17.71 13.18 4.01
C TRP A 92 -16.66 13.91 3.14
N ILE A 93 -15.37 13.57 3.30
CA ILE A 93 -14.29 14.15 2.50
C ILE A 93 -14.35 13.62 1.08
N TRP A 94 -14.63 12.32 0.93
CA TRP A 94 -14.94 11.73 -0.37
C TRP A 94 -16.10 12.46 -1.06
N GLY A 95 -17.19 12.71 -0.34
CA GLY A 95 -18.32 13.49 -0.83
C GLY A 95 -17.89 14.88 -1.31
N LEU A 96 -17.14 15.61 -0.49
CA LEU A 96 -16.68 16.98 -0.79
C LEU A 96 -15.79 17.04 -2.05
N VAL A 97 -14.83 16.12 -2.18
CA VAL A 97 -13.95 16.09 -3.36
C VAL A 97 -14.72 15.65 -4.62
N VAL A 98 -15.63 14.68 -4.49
CA VAL A 98 -16.51 14.27 -5.62
C VAL A 98 -17.38 15.44 -6.07
N THR A 99 -18.02 16.15 -5.14
CA THR A 99 -18.83 17.33 -5.47
C THR A 99 -18.00 18.42 -6.12
N GLY A 100 -16.75 18.65 -5.66
CA GLY A 100 -15.84 19.62 -6.26
C GLY A 100 -15.45 19.26 -7.70
N VAL A 101 -15.20 17.98 -7.98
CA VAL A 101 -14.91 17.49 -9.34
C VAL A 101 -16.14 17.62 -10.24
N LEU A 102 -17.33 17.23 -9.77
CA LEU A 102 -18.57 17.37 -10.52
C LEU A 102 -18.90 18.83 -10.83
N ALA A 103 -18.71 19.73 -9.86
CA ALA A 103 -18.87 21.17 -10.06
C ALA A 103 -17.87 21.71 -11.09
N SER A 104 -16.62 21.25 -11.04
CA SER A 104 -15.60 21.62 -12.01
C SER A 104 -15.94 21.11 -13.42
N TRP A 105 -16.42 19.88 -13.56
CA TRP A 105 -16.87 19.34 -14.84
C TRP A 105 -18.08 20.09 -15.40
N ALA A 106 -19.05 20.45 -14.55
CA ALA A 106 -20.17 21.28 -14.96
C ALA A 106 -19.67 22.63 -15.50
N MET A 107 -18.75 23.30 -14.79
CA MET A 107 -18.14 24.55 -15.26
C MET A 107 -17.39 24.37 -16.59
N LEU A 108 -16.67 23.26 -16.79
CA LEU A 108 -15.96 22.97 -18.06
C LEU A 108 -16.93 22.70 -19.23
N LEU A 109 -18.09 22.12 -18.98
CA LEU A 109 -19.09 21.78 -20.02
C LEU A 109 -20.01 22.95 -20.38
N LEU A 110 -20.40 23.76 -19.40
CA LEU A 110 -21.36 24.84 -19.58
C LEU A 110 -20.77 26.08 -20.27
N THR A 111 -19.46 26.30 -20.20
CA THR A 111 -18.80 27.47 -20.82
C THR A 111 -17.50 27.09 -21.55
N PRO A 112 -17.57 26.47 -22.75
CA PRO A 112 -16.39 26.01 -23.48
C PRO A 112 -15.52 27.14 -24.05
N ASP A 113 -16.13 28.21 -24.57
CA ASP A 113 -15.44 29.27 -25.34
C ASP A 113 -15.03 30.48 -24.49
N GLN A 114 -15.57 30.60 -23.28
CA GLN A 114 -15.32 31.71 -22.36
C GLN A 114 -15.32 31.18 -20.92
N TYR A 115 -14.21 30.59 -20.49
CA TYR A 115 -13.98 30.48 -19.05
C TYR A 115 -13.95 31.89 -18.50
N SER A 116 -15.00 32.32 -17.80
CA SER A 116 -14.90 33.54 -17.01
C SER A 116 -13.70 33.36 -16.09
N MET A 117 -12.92 34.43 -15.91
CA MET A 117 -11.71 34.40 -15.07
C MET A 117 -12.01 33.76 -13.71
N HIS A 118 -13.20 34.02 -13.17
CA HIS A 118 -13.71 33.45 -11.92
C HIS A 118 -13.89 31.93 -11.96
N ALA A 119 -14.44 31.37 -13.05
CA ALA A 119 -14.63 29.92 -13.17
C ALA A 119 -13.29 29.18 -13.25
N ALA A 120 -12.33 29.72 -14.01
CA ALA A 120 -10.98 29.15 -14.10
C ALA A 120 -10.27 29.14 -12.74
N VAL A 121 -10.40 30.24 -11.97
CA VAL A 121 -9.84 30.34 -10.63
C VAL A 121 -10.54 29.40 -9.66
N ALA A 122 -11.87 29.30 -9.70
CA ALA A 122 -12.63 28.39 -8.85
C ALA A 122 -12.22 26.93 -9.06
N ILE A 123 -12.10 26.46 -10.31
CA ILE A 123 -11.63 25.10 -10.64
C ILE A 123 -10.23 24.86 -10.06
N ARG A 124 -9.30 25.81 -10.26
CA ARG A 124 -7.92 25.69 -9.74
C ARG A 124 -7.89 25.65 -8.21
N VAL A 125 -8.70 26.46 -7.53
CA VAL A 125 -8.79 26.48 -6.07
C VAL A 125 -9.36 25.15 -5.55
N ILE A 126 -10.46 24.66 -6.12
CA ILE A 126 -11.07 23.37 -5.75
C ILE A 126 -10.06 22.23 -5.94
N PHE A 127 -9.37 22.23 -7.09
CA PHE A 127 -8.33 21.26 -7.41
C PHE A 127 -7.18 21.32 -6.38
N ALA A 128 -6.64 22.51 -6.12
CA ALA A 128 -5.51 22.72 -5.22
C ALA A 128 -5.86 22.33 -3.78
N LEU A 129 -7.05 22.71 -3.28
CA LEU A 129 -7.51 22.35 -1.93
C LEU A 129 -7.70 20.83 -1.78
N SER A 130 -8.29 20.18 -2.78
CA SER A 130 -8.49 18.74 -2.79
C SER A 130 -7.15 18.00 -2.78
N LEU A 131 -6.19 18.46 -3.58
CA LEU A 131 -4.86 17.88 -3.63
C LEU A 131 -4.05 18.16 -2.37
N LEU A 132 -4.17 19.36 -1.78
CA LEU A 132 -3.55 19.72 -0.51
C LEU A 132 -4.03 18.83 0.63
N TYR A 133 -5.32 18.50 0.67
CA TYR A 133 -5.84 17.50 1.60
C TYR A 133 -5.18 16.14 1.39
N GLY A 134 -5.12 15.65 0.14
CA GLY A 134 -4.46 14.39 -0.21
C GLY A 134 -3.00 14.36 0.22
N THR A 135 -2.26 15.43 -0.06
CA THR A 135 -0.87 15.64 0.38
C THR A 135 -0.75 15.59 1.90
N ARG A 136 -1.58 16.34 2.64
CA ARG A 136 -1.56 16.33 4.11
C ARG A 136 -1.89 14.94 4.65
N ALA A 137 -2.81 14.22 4.03
CA ALA A 137 -3.16 12.86 4.41
C ALA A 137 -2.00 11.88 4.16
N LEU A 138 -1.28 11.99 3.04
CA LEU A 138 -0.06 11.22 2.76
C LEU A 138 1.06 11.51 3.74
N VAL A 139 1.34 12.79 4.02
CA VAL A 139 2.40 13.21 4.96
C VAL A 139 2.08 12.74 6.38
N ASN A 140 0.83 12.90 6.83
CA ASN A 140 0.40 12.39 8.13
C ASN A 140 0.42 10.86 8.18
N GLY A 141 0.08 10.18 7.08
CA GLY A 141 0.22 8.73 6.94
C GLY A 141 1.67 8.29 7.05
N ALA A 142 2.59 8.99 6.39
CA ALA A 142 4.02 8.72 6.42
C ALA A 142 4.59 8.82 7.84
N ARG A 143 4.05 9.70 8.69
CA ARG A 143 4.47 9.83 10.10
C ARG A 143 4.11 8.61 10.96
N HIS A 144 3.06 7.87 10.60
CA HIS A 144 2.60 6.70 11.35
C HIS A 144 3.00 5.37 10.71
N ALA A 145 3.45 5.39 9.45
CA ALA A 145 3.99 4.24 8.77
C ALA A 145 5.46 3.99 9.17
N GLN A 146 5.95 2.76 8.98
CA GLN A 146 7.35 2.41 9.16
C GLN A 146 7.99 1.96 7.84
N GLY A 147 9.33 1.93 7.82
CA GLY A 147 10.11 1.38 6.72
C GLY A 147 9.87 1.98 5.34
N VAL A 148 9.73 1.09 4.36
CA VAL A 148 9.48 1.41 2.95
C VAL A 148 8.19 2.21 2.75
N VAL A 149 7.10 1.86 3.45
CA VAL A 149 5.79 2.52 3.29
C VAL A 149 5.87 4.00 3.67
N ARG A 150 6.57 4.32 4.78
CA ARG A 150 6.81 5.71 5.20
C ARG A 150 7.53 6.54 4.14
N ARG A 151 8.62 6.01 3.59
CA ARG A 151 9.44 6.73 2.59
C ARG A 151 8.66 6.94 1.29
N ARG A 152 7.89 5.94 0.85
CA ARG A 152 7.05 6.03 -0.34
C ARG A 152 5.94 7.05 -0.20
N MET A 153 5.19 7.03 0.90
CA MET A 153 4.16 8.04 1.17
C MET A 153 4.75 9.45 1.22
N GLY A 154 5.93 9.59 1.82
CA GLY A 154 6.64 10.87 1.87
C GLY A 154 6.95 11.41 0.47
N LEU A 155 7.48 10.56 -0.42
CA LEU A 155 7.78 10.91 -1.81
C LEU A 155 6.52 11.23 -2.62
N LEU A 156 5.47 10.42 -2.49
CA LEU A 156 4.17 10.66 -3.13
C LEU A 156 3.53 11.97 -2.64
N GLY A 157 3.61 12.22 -1.34
CA GLY A 157 3.13 13.46 -0.72
C GLY A 157 3.92 14.67 -1.21
N ALA A 158 5.24 14.57 -1.29
CA ALA A 158 6.08 15.63 -1.84
C ALA A 158 5.78 15.89 -3.32
N GLY A 159 5.56 14.83 -4.13
CA GLY A 159 5.16 14.96 -5.53
C GLY A 159 3.80 15.65 -5.68
N ALA A 160 2.81 15.27 -4.86
CA ALA A 160 1.51 15.93 -4.84
C ALA A 160 1.59 17.38 -4.37
N LEU A 161 2.43 17.69 -3.37
CA LEU A 161 2.70 19.06 -2.94
C LEU A 161 3.29 19.89 -4.08
N GLN A 162 4.22 19.32 -4.86
CA GLN A 162 4.82 20.00 -5.99
C GLN A 162 3.79 20.37 -7.05
N ILE A 163 2.80 19.51 -7.32
CA ILE A 163 1.67 19.83 -8.21
C ILE A 163 0.79 20.94 -7.63
N VAL A 164 0.54 20.98 -6.31
CA VAL A 164 -0.18 22.08 -5.66
C VAL A 164 0.57 23.41 -5.85
N ILE A 165 1.89 23.42 -5.66
CA ILE A 165 2.69 24.64 -5.82
C ILE A 165 2.69 25.10 -7.28
N LEU A 166 2.82 24.18 -8.24
CA LEU A 166 2.70 24.48 -9.67
C LEU A 166 1.34 25.12 -10.01
N ALA A 167 0.25 24.57 -9.49
CA ALA A 167 -1.09 25.13 -9.70
C ALA A 167 -1.22 26.54 -9.09
N ALA A 168 -0.64 26.76 -7.91
CA ALA A 168 -0.66 28.07 -7.24
C ALA A 168 0.16 29.12 -8.02
N VAL A 169 1.37 28.76 -8.47
CA VAL A 169 2.24 29.63 -9.28
C VAL A 169 1.57 30.00 -10.60
N HIS A 170 0.97 29.03 -11.29
CA HIS A 170 0.24 29.28 -12.52
C HIS A 170 -0.98 30.20 -12.31
N GLY A 171 -1.67 30.04 -11.17
CA GLY A 171 -2.72 30.95 -10.73
C GLY A 171 -2.22 32.38 -10.54
N LEU A 172 -1.11 32.55 -9.83
CA LEU A 172 -0.54 33.87 -9.53
C LEU A 172 -0.04 34.60 -10.78
N HIS A 173 0.62 33.88 -11.70
CA HIS A 173 1.05 34.43 -12.98
C HIS A 173 -0.13 34.95 -13.83
N THR A 174 -1.33 34.41 -13.67
CA THR A 174 -2.52 34.90 -14.41
C THR A 174 -2.94 36.31 -13.94
N TYR A 175 -2.54 36.72 -12.74
CA TYR A 175 -2.93 38.01 -12.13
C TYR A 175 -1.77 39.02 -12.06
N PHE A 176 -0.54 38.53 -11.96
CA PHE A 176 0.65 39.37 -11.81
C PHE A 176 1.64 39.06 -12.93
N ASP A 177 1.56 39.83 -14.02
CA ASP A 177 2.55 39.80 -15.08
C ASP A 177 3.84 40.53 -14.63
N GLY A 178 5.02 39.95 -14.87
CA GLY A 178 6.31 40.65 -14.75
C GLY A 178 7.28 40.20 -13.65
N ILE A 179 7.04 39.10 -12.93
CA ILE A 179 8.03 38.56 -11.99
C ILE A 179 8.91 37.51 -12.70
N PRO A 180 10.22 37.78 -12.91
CA PRO A 180 11.09 36.97 -13.78
C PRO A 180 11.36 35.55 -13.26
N TYR A 181 11.14 35.27 -11.97
CA TYR A 181 11.35 33.93 -11.40
C TYR A 181 10.23 32.93 -11.73
N PHE A 182 9.08 33.38 -12.27
CA PHE A 182 7.95 32.47 -12.57
C PHE A 182 8.05 31.76 -13.90
N THR A 183 8.91 32.19 -14.83
CA THR A 183 8.98 31.60 -16.18
C THR A 183 9.65 30.22 -16.17
N ASP A 184 10.67 30.02 -15.32
CA ASP A 184 11.47 28.79 -15.32
C ASP A 184 10.96 27.75 -14.29
N TYR A 185 10.20 28.20 -13.29
CA TYR A 185 9.69 27.35 -12.21
C TYR A 185 8.82 26.17 -12.69
N PRO A 186 7.89 26.32 -13.66
CA PRO A 186 7.07 25.21 -14.14
C PRO A 186 7.89 24.04 -14.69
N GLN A 187 9.03 24.34 -15.32
CA GLN A 187 9.91 23.35 -15.93
C GLN A 187 10.58 22.48 -14.87
N VAL A 188 11.23 23.13 -13.91
CA VAL A 188 11.93 22.46 -12.80
C VAL A 188 10.93 21.75 -11.89
N GLY A 189 9.79 22.38 -11.62
CA GLY A 189 8.75 21.82 -10.76
C GLY A 189 8.10 20.58 -11.36
N LEU A 190 7.86 20.53 -12.67
CA LEU A 190 7.33 19.35 -13.34
C LEU A 190 8.32 18.17 -13.28
N LEU A 191 9.61 18.45 -13.49
CA LEU A 191 10.67 17.44 -13.38
C LEU A 191 10.76 16.91 -11.93
N ALA A 192 10.73 17.80 -10.94
CA ALA A 192 10.70 17.40 -9.54
C ALA A 192 9.49 16.51 -9.24
N ALA A 193 8.29 16.87 -9.70
CA ALA A 193 7.10 16.06 -9.53
C ALA A 193 7.24 14.68 -10.22
N ALA A 194 7.78 14.63 -11.43
CA ALA A 194 8.02 13.39 -12.18
C ALA A 194 8.97 12.44 -11.44
N VAL A 195 10.07 12.97 -10.90
CA VAL A 195 11.05 12.22 -10.11
C VAL A 195 10.41 11.72 -8.81
N LEU A 196 9.70 12.58 -8.08
CA LEU A 196 9.06 12.22 -6.81
C LEU A 196 7.99 11.12 -6.99
N TYR A 197 7.14 11.22 -8.01
CA TYR A 197 6.18 10.17 -8.33
C TYR A 197 6.85 8.89 -8.81
N GLY A 198 7.89 9.00 -9.63
CA GLY A 198 8.69 7.86 -10.08
C GLY A 198 9.27 7.09 -8.90
N LEU A 199 9.98 7.77 -8.00
CA LEU A 199 10.58 7.17 -6.81
C LEU A 199 9.53 6.61 -5.82
N GLY A 200 8.37 7.25 -5.70
CA GLY A 200 7.30 6.80 -4.80
C GLY A 200 6.54 5.56 -5.30
N LEU A 201 6.29 5.46 -6.62
CA LEU A 201 5.51 4.40 -7.24
C LEU A 201 6.35 3.22 -7.74
N ALA A 202 7.60 3.47 -8.10
CA ALA A 202 8.54 2.49 -8.63
C ALA A 202 9.96 2.83 -8.15
N PRO A 203 10.25 2.67 -6.83
CA PRO A 203 11.58 2.92 -6.34
C PRO A 203 12.59 2.03 -7.08
N PRO A 204 13.73 2.56 -7.56
CA PRO A 204 14.75 1.75 -8.18
C PRO A 204 15.30 0.74 -7.18
N SER A 205 15.78 -0.40 -7.68
CA SER A 205 16.17 -1.55 -6.84
C SER A 205 17.25 -1.24 -5.81
N TRP A 206 18.15 -0.29 -6.08
CA TRP A 206 19.15 0.18 -5.12
C TRP A 206 18.52 0.96 -3.95
N LEU A 207 17.50 1.77 -4.23
CA LEU A 207 16.80 2.57 -3.23
C LEU A 207 15.91 1.68 -2.36
N ALA A 208 15.19 0.75 -3.00
CA ALA A 208 14.42 -0.27 -2.28
C ALA A 208 15.32 -1.10 -1.35
N ARG A 209 16.49 -1.54 -1.83
CA ARG A 209 17.49 -2.26 -1.00
C ARG A 209 17.98 -1.44 0.20
N ALA A 210 18.33 -0.17 -0.02
CA ALA A 210 18.77 0.73 1.05
C ALA A 210 17.68 0.97 2.11
N TRP A 211 16.41 0.97 1.70
CA TRP A 211 15.28 1.11 2.61
C TRP A 211 15.04 -0.18 3.40
N GLN A 212 15.19 -1.34 2.75
CA GLN A 212 15.06 -2.65 3.38
C GLN A 212 16.12 -2.92 4.46
N GLN A 213 17.34 -2.41 4.34
CA GLN A 213 18.38 -2.62 5.35
C GLN A 213 17.99 -2.07 6.73
N ALA A 214 17.30 -0.93 6.78
CA ALA A 214 16.80 -0.36 8.04
C ALA A 214 15.71 -1.25 8.66
N ASP A 215 14.85 -1.82 7.82
CA ASP A 215 13.77 -2.71 8.25
C ASP A 215 14.34 -4.04 8.75
N VAL A 216 15.29 -4.65 8.03
CA VAL A 216 15.93 -5.93 8.38
C VAL A 216 16.57 -5.88 9.77
N GLN A 217 17.21 -4.78 10.17
CA GLN A 217 17.78 -4.67 11.52
C GLN A 217 16.71 -4.66 12.61
N GLN A 218 15.57 -3.99 12.38
CA GLN A 218 14.44 -4.01 13.30
C GLN A 218 13.81 -5.41 13.35
N PHE A 219 13.74 -6.12 12.22
CA PHE A 219 13.25 -7.50 12.16
C PHE A 219 14.20 -8.48 12.84
N LEU A 220 15.51 -8.37 12.63
CA LEU A 220 16.50 -9.21 13.31
C LEU A 220 16.42 -9.00 14.83
N ARG A 221 16.23 -7.76 15.30
CA ARG A 221 16.01 -7.48 16.73
C ARG A 221 14.68 -8.01 17.26
N ALA A 222 13.62 -7.99 16.45
CA ALA A 222 12.33 -8.56 16.82
C ALA A 222 12.35 -10.09 16.82
N ALA A 223 13.20 -10.68 15.97
CA ALA A 223 13.33 -12.12 15.80
C ALA A 223 14.36 -12.74 16.77
N THR A 224 15.33 -11.97 17.28
CA THR A 224 16.14 -12.40 18.43
C THR A 224 15.25 -12.44 19.68
N GLY A 225 14.58 -13.56 19.89
CA GLY A 225 13.91 -13.87 21.14
C GLY A 225 14.92 -13.93 22.28
N THR A 226 14.48 -13.65 23.50
CA THR A 226 15.29 -13.91 24.69
C THR A 226 15.32 -15.40 24.97
N ALA A 227 16.47 -15.97 25.35
CA ALA A 227 16.56 -17.38 25.72
C ALA A 227 15.52 -17.72 26.81
N GLY A 228 14.67 -18.72 26.56
CA GLY A 228 13.57 -19.11 27.45
C GLY A 228 12.21 -18.41 27.20
N GLU A 229 12.09 -17.58 26.15
CA GLU A 229 10.82 -16.97 25.76
C GLU A 229 9.81 -18.04 25.30
N SER A 230 8.56 -17.96 25.79
CA SER A 230 7.52 -18.94 25.43
C SER A 230 7.18 -18.86 23.93
N THR A 231 6.79 -19.99 23.33
CA THR A 231 6.33 -20.08 21.95
C THR A 231 5.22 -19.05 21.66
N ASP A 232 4.35 -18.82 22.65
CA ASP A 232 3.22 -17.89 22.54
C ASP A 232 3.66 -16.42 22.42
N SER A 233 4.66 -16.02 23.20
CA SER A 233 5.24 -14.66 23.14
C SER A 233 5.97 -14.40 21.82
N VAL A 234 6.70 -15.39 21.29
CA VAL A 234 7.37 -15.27 19.98
C VAL A 234 6.33 -15.08 18.86
N LEU A 235 5.28 -15.89 18.84
CA LEU A 235 4.21 -15.81 17.85
C LEU A 235 3.41 -14.49 17.96
N THR A 236 3.15 -14.02 19.17
CA THR A 236 2.47 -12.73 19.40
C THR A 236 3.31 -11.56 18.91
N ARG A 237 4.63 -11.59 19.20
CA ARG A 237 5.59 -10.59 18.72
C ARG A 237 5.72 -10.62 17.20
N LEU A 238 5.71 -11.80 16.59
CA LEU A 238 5.68 -11.96 15.13
C LEU A 238 4.43 -11.29 14.55
N CYS A 239 3.24 -11.58 15.10
CA CYS A 239 1.98 -10.97 14.64
C CYS A 239 2.03 -9.44 14.72
N SER A 240 2.44 -8.87 15.86
CA SER A 240 2.51 -7.42 16.03
C SER A 240 3.52 -6.81 15.06
N THR A 241 4.71 -7.39 14.93
CA THR A 241 5.78 -6.86 14.08
C THR A 241 5.40 -6.94 12.61
N ALA A 242 4.86 -8.07 12.15
CA ALA A 242 4.41 -8.27 10.77
C ALA A 242 3.24 -7.33 10.42
N ARG A 243 2.28 -7.16 11.33
CA ARG A 243 1.17 -6.20 11.15
C ARG A 243 1.69 -4.77 10.95
N HIS A 244 2.63 -4.34 11.80
CA HIS A 244 3.22 -3.01 11.71
C HIS A 244 4.09 -2.82 10.47
N ALA A 245 4.82 -3.86 10.04
CA ALA A 245 5.67 -3.86 8.86
C ALA A 245 4.91 -3.49 7.59
N VAL A 246 3.76 -4.14 7.39
CA VAL A 246 2.99 -4.05 6.16
C VAL A 246 1.82 -3.06 6.27
N GLY A 247 1.56 -2.52 7.46
CA GLY A 247 0.42 -1.63 7.71
C GLY A 247 -0.92 -2.36 7.73
N GLY A 248 -0.93 -3.60 8.24
CA GLY A 248 -2.13 -4.41 8.42
C GLY A 248 -3.09 -3.88 9.49
N GLN A 249 -4.38 -4.17 9.31
CA GLN A 249 -5.40 -3.92 10.34
C GLN A 249 -5.29 -4.91 11.49
N ALA A 250 -4.99 -6.17 11.15
CA ALA A 250 -4.90 -7.30 12.07
C ALA A 250 -3.89 -8.33 11.55
N ALA A 251 -3.36 -9.17 12.44
CA ALA A 251 -2.54 -10.32 12.09
C ALA A 251 -2.90 -11.52 12.95
N ALA A 252 -2.96 -12.69 12.32
CA ALA A 252 -3.30 -13.96 12.95
C ALA A 252 -2.32 -15.04 12.52
N ILE A 253 -2.18 -16.08 13.35
CA ILE A 253 -1.47 -17.29 12.97
C ILE A 253 -2.46 -18.43 12.98
N ALA A 254 -2.56 -19.12 11.84
CA ALA A 254 -3.27 -20.37 11.74
C ALA A 254 -2.26 -21.50 11.99
N ILE A 255 -2.40 -22.21 13.11
CA ILE A 255 -1.52 -23.32 13.46
C ILE A 255 -2.00 -24.56 12.72
N TRP A 256 -1.05 -25.35 12.23
CA TRP A 256 -1.36 -26.65 11.64
C TRP A 256 -1.65 -27.67 12.73
N ASN A 257 -2.88 -28.18 12.78
CA ASN A 257 -3.24 -29.27 13.68
C ASN A 257 -3.03 -30.61 12.94
N GLU A 258 -1.98 -31.35 13.34
CA GLU A 258 -1.63 -32.65 12.74
C GLU A 258 -2.70 -33.72 12.98
N GLN A 259 -3.38 -33.71 14.14
CA GLN A 259 -4.40 -34.72 14.48
C GLN A 259 -5.65 -34.58 13.61
N HIS A 260 -6.07 -33.33 13.35
CA HIS A 260 -7.27 -33.04 12.57
C HIS A 260 -6.99 -32.68 11.10
N ASN A 261 -5.71 -32.72 10.68
CA ASN A 261 -5.23 -32.38 9.35
C ASN A 261 -5.79 -31.05 8.80
N ARG A 262 -5.91 -30.03 9.67
CA ARG A 262 -6.54 -28.74 9.33
C ARG A 262 -5.83 -27.57 10.00
N LEU A 263 -5.96 -26.40 9.38
CA LEU A 263 -5.51 -25.14 9.96
C LEU A 263 -6.53 -24.63 10.98
N GLU A 264 -6.07 -24.32 12.18
CA GLU A 264 -6.88 -23.72 13.24
C GLU A 264 -6.38 -22.30 13.51
N LEU A 265 -7.28 -21.32 13.39
CA LEU A 265 -6.96 -19.92 13.62
C LEU A 265 -6.79 -19.73 15.13
N VAL A 266 -5.57 -19.41 15.53
CA VAL A 266 -5.24 -19.21 16.92
C VAL A 266 -5.23 -17.72 17.21
N LEU A 267 -6.13 -17.31 18.12
CA LEU A 267 -6.26 -15.93 18.56
C LEU A 267 -5.07 -15.55 19.44
N ARG A 268 -4.30 -14.55 19.02
CA ARG A 268 -3.17 -14.01 19.79
C ARG A 268 -3.19 -12.48 19.74
N GLY A 269 -3.54 -11.85 20.87
CA GLY A 269 -3.44 -10.40 21.06
C GLY A 269 -4.51 -9.52 20.42
N GLU A 270 -5.36 -10.03 19.51
CA GLU A 270 -6.35 -9.21 18.78
C GLU A 270 -7.80 -9.62 19.05
N ARG A 271 -8.54 -8.76 19.77
CA ARG A 271 -9.96 -8.95 20.11
C ARG A 271 -10.91 -8.91 18.91
N ALA A 272 -10.44 -8.41 17.76
CA ALA A 272 -11.25 -8.28 16.54
C ALA A 272 -11.35 -9.59 15.73
N LEU A 273 -10.54 -10.58 16.10
CA LEU A 273 -10.47 -11.88 15.42
C LEU A 273 -11.35 -12.92 16.13
N VAL A 274 -11.85 -13.87 15.36
CA VAL A 274 -12.62 -15.03 15.83
C VAL A 274 -11.80 -16.30 15.57
N GLY A 275 -11.49 -17.01 16.64
CA GLY A 275 -10.69 -18.24 16.60
C GLY A 275 -11.51 -19.43 16.13
N GLY A 276 -10.81 -20.51 15.78
CA GLY A 276 -11.44 -21.78 15.41
C GLY A 276 -10.95 -22.34 14.07
N PRO A 277 -11.51 -23.47 13.62
CA PRO A 277 -11.05 -24.15 12.41
C PRO A 277 -11.31 -23.29 11.17
N LEU A 278 -10.30 -23.16 10.32
CA LEU A 278 -10.51 -22.56 9.01
C LEU A 278 -11.31 -23.52 8.13
N ALA A 279 -12.23 -22.96 7.33
CA ALA A 279 -13.00 -23.75 6.38
C ALA A 279 -12.06 -24.41 5.36
N ALA A 280 -12.17 -25.72 5.21
CA ALA A 280 -11.34 -26.51 4.28
C ALA A 280 -11.44 -26.01 2.83
N ASP A 281 -12.63 -25.57 2.41
CA ASP A 281 -12.87 -25.00 1.07
C ASP A 281 -12.71 -23.46 1.03
N GLY A 282 -12.26 -22.86 2.13
CA GLY A 282 -12.07 -21.43 2.25
C GLY A 282 -10.90 -20.91 1.41
N LEU A 283 -10.93 -19.62 1.07
CA LEU A 283 -9.84 -18.93 0.35
C LEU A 283 -8.46 -19.24 0.93
N VAL A 284 -8.31 -19.15 2.26
CA VAL A 284 -7.04 -19.38 2.95
C VAL A 284 -6.58 -20.84 2.83
N ALA A 285 -7.50 -21.81 2.97
CA ALA A 285 -7.17 -23.23 2.88
C ALA A 285 -6.76 -23.63 1.45
N ARG A 286 -7.43 -23.09 0.42
CA ARG A 286 -7.05 -23.29 -0.99
C ARG A 286 -5.66 -22.73 -1.31
N GLN A 287 -5.33 -21.56 -0.75
CA GLN A 287 -4.01 -20.95 -0.93
C GLN A 287 -2.93 -21.70 -0.13
N TRP A 288 -3.29 -22.25 1.04
CA TRP A 288 -2.41 -23.06 1.87
C TRP A 288 -1.92 -24.33 1.18
N THR A 289 -2.74 -24.94 0.31
CA THR A 289 -2.38 -26.16 -0.45
C THR A 289 -1.04 -26.02 -1.18
N PHE A 290 -0.71 -24.82 -1.67
CA PHE A 290 0.53 -24.57 -2.40
C PHE A 290 1.75 -24.36 -1.50
N ARG A 291 1.54 -24.15 -0.19
CA ARG A 291 2.60 -23.84 0.80
C ARG A 291 3.54 -22.73 0.35
N ARG A 292 2.98 -21.71 -0.31
CA ARG A 292 3.72 -20.57 -0.84
C ARG A 292 3.12 -19.26 -0.32
N PRO A 293 3.94 -18.20 -0.17
CA PRO A 293 3.43 -16.87 0.14
C PRO A 293 2.43 -16.41 -0.91
N PHE A 294 1.31 -15.82 -0.49
CA PHE A 294 0.24 -15.41 -1.39
C PHE A 294 -0.37 -14.07 -0.99
N VAL A 295 -0.94 -13.39 -1.98
CA VAL A 295 -1.79 -12.22 -1.81
C VAL A 295 -3.15 -12.55 -2.39
N ALA A 296 -4.20 -12.38 -1.59
CA ALA A 296 -5.57 -12.48 -2.06
C ALA A 296 -6.23 -11.11 -1.98
N ASP A 297 -6.69 -10.58 -3.11
CA ASP A 297 -7.31 -9.26 -3.22
C ASP A 297 -8.69 -9.30 -3.92
N ASP A 298 -9.21 -10.49 -4.25
CA ASP A 298 -10.58 -10.63 -4.72
C ASP A 298 -11.55 -10.23 -3.60
N ARG A 299 -12.16 -9.05 -3.78
CA ARG A 299 -13.06 -8.43 -2.81
C ARG A 299 -14.19 -9.37 -2.35
N LYS A 300 -14.74 -10.20 -3.23
CA LYS A 300 -15.86 -11.08 -2.89
C LYS A 300 -15.39 -12.25 -2.03
N GLU A 301 -14.31 -12.90 -2.44
CA GLU A 301 -13.77 -14.04 -1.70
C GLU A 301 -13.13 -13.62 -0.37
N VAL A 302 -12.35 -12.54 -0.38
CA VAL A 302 -11.71 -11.99 0.83
C VAL A 302 -12.77 -11.55 1.84
N ARG A 303 -13.85 -10.87 1.41
CA ARG A 303 -14.92 -10.46 2.33
C ARG A 303 -15.57 -11.67 3.01
N LYS A 304 -15.86 -12.73 2.26
CA LYS A 304 -16.41 -13.98 2.83
C LYS A 304 -15.47 -14.60 3.85
N ALA A 305 -14.17 -14.64 3.56
CA ALA A 305 -13.16 -15.15 4.49
C ALA A 305 -13.05 -14.27 5.75
N CYS A 306 -13.01 -12.95 5.59
CA CYS A 306 -12.88 -12.00 6.70
C CYS A 306 -14.13 -11.95 7.56
N LEU A 307 -15.34 -12.11 7.02
CA LEU A 307 -16.55 -12.19 7.84
C LEU A 307 -16.51 -13.35 8.84
N ARG A 308 -15.81 -14.45 8.52
CA ARG A 308 -15.66 -15.60 9.41
C ARG A 308 -14.52 -15.42 10.42
N MET A 309 -13.39 -14.89 9.98
CA MET A 309 -12.18 -14.76 10.82
C MET A 309 -12.12 -13.44 11.61
N ALA A 310 -12.77 -12.39 11.12
CA ALA A 310 -12.64 -11.01 11.58
C ALA A 310 -13.87 -10.15 11.22
N PRO A 311 -15.08 -10.48 11.72
CA PRO A 311 -16.34 -9.84 11.32
C PRO A 311 -16.39 -8.32 11.56
N GLY A 312 -15.56 -7.79 12.47
CA GLY A 312 -15.46 -6.36 12.76
C GLY A 312 -14.50 -5.57 11.87
N LEU A 313 -13.76 -6.23 10.97
CA LEU A 313 -12.75 -5.56 10.14
C LEU A 313 -13.22 -5.34 8.70
N ASP A 314 -12.99 -4.12 8.19
CA ASP A 314 -13.24 -3.79 6.79
C ASP A 314 -12.05 -4.19 5.90
N CYS A 315 -11.87 -5.50 5.73
CA CYS A 315 -10.78 -6.06 4.94
C CYS A 315 -11.20 -6.31 3.49
N THR A 316 -10.33 -5.98 2.55
CA THR A 316 -10.49 -6.32 1.13
C THR A 316 -9.28 -7.02 0.54
N ALA A 317 -8.20 -7.18 1.30
CA ALA A 317 -7.09 -8.04 0.94
C ALA A 317 -6.53 -8.82 2.14
N LEU A 318 -5.89 -9.95 1.83
CA LEU A 318 -5.18 -10.82 2.77
C LEU A 318 -3.78 -11.11 2.24
N LEU A 319 -2.80 -11.09 3.13
CA LEU A 319 -1.49 -11.67 2.88
C LEU A 319 -1.36 -12.94 3.71
N GLY A 320 -0.88 -14.01 3.07
CA GLY A 320 -0.57 -15.26 3.75
C GLY A 320 0.88 -15.63 3.52
N VAL A 321 1.61 -15.92 4.60
CA VAL A 321 3.00 -16.37 4.53
C VAL A 321 3.20 -17.60 5.40
N PRO A 322 3.63 -18.74 4.83
CA PRO A 322 3.77 -19.98 5.57
C PRO A 322 4.93 -19.93 6.57
N LEU A 323 4.74 -20.51 7.76
CA LEU A 323 5.80 -20.83 8.71
C LEU A 323 6.17 -22.29 8.54
N ILE A 324 7.24 -22.54 7.76
CA ILE A 324 7.68 -23.89 7.40
C ILE A 324 9.20 -23.97 7.59
N THR A 325 9.66 -25.07 8.18
CA THR A 325 11.05 -25.51 8.16
C THR A 325 11.19 -26.76 7.28
N PRO A 326 12.41 -27.20 6.91
CA PRO A 326 12.60 -28.48 6.21
C PRO A 326 12.07 -29.68 7.00
N SER A 327 12.06 -29.58 8.33
CA SER A 327 11.63 -30.61 9.28
C SER A 327 10.12 -30.59 9.57
N ARG A 328 9.49 -29.41 9.60
CA ARG A 328 8.14 -29.24 10.18
C ARG A 328 7.33 -28.11 9.54
N VAL A 329 6.02 -28.31 9.49
CA VAL A 329 5.05 -27.26 9.11
C VAL A 329 4.40 -26.71 10.37
N TRP A 330 4.70 -25.46 10.70
CA TRP A 330 4.18 -24.81 11.91
C TRP A 330 2.79 -24.21 11.69
N GLY A 331 2.58 -23.59 10.52
CA GLY A 331 1.32 -22.95 10.22
C GLY A 331 1.43 -21.84 9.18
N LEU A 332 0.50 -20.89 9.24
CA LEU A 332 0.36 -19.79 8.28
C LEU A 332 0.16 -18.46 9.02
N LEU A 333 1.02 -17.48 8.75
CA LEU A 333 0.82 -16.10 9.15
C LEU A 333 -0.15 -15.44 8.17
N ILE A 334 -1.24 -14.86 8.69
CA ILE A 334 -2.28 -14.19 7.92
C ILE A 334 -2.32 -12.72 8.36
N ILE A 335 -2.17 -11.80 7.42
CA ILE A 335 -2.28 -10.36 7.67
C ILE A 335 -3.51 -9.82 6.95
N PHE A 336 -4.36 -9.15 7.71
CA PHE A 336 -5.59 -8.54 7.25
C PHE A 336 -5.33 -7.12 6.80
N LEU A 337 -5.61 -6.85 5.52
CA LEU A 337 -5.39 -5.55 4.90
C LEU A 337 -6.73 -4.92 4.51
N ARG A 338 -6.84 -3.61 4.77
CA ARG A 338 -8.00 -2.82 4.33
C ARG A 338 -8.12 -2.83 2.82
N ARG A 339 -7.00 -2.66 2.10
CA ARG A 339 -6.89 -2.75 0.64
C ARG A 339 -5.63 -3.52 0.24
N GLY A 340 -5.61 -4.01 -1.00
CA GLY A 340 -4.46 -4.73 -1.57
C GLY A 340 -3.17 -3.91 -1.44
N PRO A 341 -2.04 -4.57 -1.13
CA PRO A 341 -0.75 -3.89 -1.03
C PRO A 341 -0.35 -3.32 -2.39
N VAL A 342 0.29 -2.14 -2.38
CA VAL A 342 0.75 -1.51 -3.64
C VAL A 342 1.93 -2.28 -4.24
N LEU A 343 2.77 -2.92 -3.41
CA LEU A 343 3.90 -3.76 -3.82
C LEU A 343 3.86 -5.14 -3.13
N PRO A 344 2.96 -6.04 -3.55
CA PRO A 344 2.78 -7.35 -2.92
C PRO A 344 4.06 -8.17 -2.81
N ASN A 345 4.92 -8.09 -3.84
CA ASN A 345 6.13 -8.91 -3.89
C ASN A 345 7.21 -8.50 -2.88
N GLU A 346 7.28 -7.22 -2.51
CA GLU A 346 8.26 -6.74 -1.52
C GLU A 346 7.79 -7.10 -0.13
N ASP A 347 6.51 -6.85 0.17
CA ASP A 347 5.89 -7.19 1.44
C ASP A 347 5.98 -8.70 1.70
N LEU A 348 5.66 -9.53 0.70
CA LEU A 348 5.79 -10.99 0.82
C LEU A 348 7.23 -11.44 1.05
N ARG A 349 8.23 -10.88 0.35
CA ARG A 349 9.64 -11.26 0.57
C ARG A 349 10.11 -10.93 1.98
N LEU A 350 9.76 -9.74 2.46
CA LEU A 350 10.12 -9.31 3.80
C LEU A 350 9.47 -10.23 4.84
N LEU A 351 8.18 -10.50 4.69
CA LEU A 351 7.47 -11.40 5.60
C LEU A 351 8.02 -12.83 5.54
N SER A 352 8.33 -13.36 4.35
CA SER A 352 8.94 -14.68 4.17
C SER A 352 10.22 -14.83 4.97
N LEU A 353 11.11 -13.84 4.89
CA LEU A 353 12.37 -13.85 5.64
C LEU A 353 12.13 -13.94 7.15
N VAL A 354 11.15 -13.18 7.65
CA VAL A 354 10.82 -13.15 9.08
C VAL A 354 10.16 -14.46 9.52
N THR A 355 9.24 -15.01 8.72
CA THR A 355 8.58 -16.29 9.01
C THR A 355 9.55 -17.46 8.95
N GLU A 356 10.50 -17.46 8.02
CA GLU A 356 11.56 -18.47 7.94
C GLU A 356 12.42 -18.48 9.20
N HIS A 357 12.91 -17.30 9.62
CA HIS A 357 13.70 -17.20 10.84
C HIS A 357 12.89 -17.58 12.08
N THR A 358 11.62 -17.15 12.16
CA THR A 358 10.75 -17.50 13.29
C THR A 358 10.45 -18.99 13.32
N ALA A 359 10.24 -19.63 12.16
CA ALA A 359 10.01 -21.07 12.08
C ALA A 359 11.21 -21.87 12.62
N VAL A 360 12.44 -21.43 12.34
CA VAL A 360 13.66 -22.04 12.91
C VAL A 360 13.70 -21.91 14.44
N LEU A 361 13.35 -20.74 14.99
CA LEU A 361 13.30 -20.54 16.43
C LEU A 361 12.23 -21.39 17.12
N LEU A 362 11.07 -21.55 16.48
CA LEU A 362 10.02 -22.45 16.96
C LEU A 362 10.50 -23.90 16.96
N ASP A 363 11.25 -24.31 15.93
CA ASP A 363 11.86 -25.64 15.83
C ASP A 363 12.86 -25.90 16.96
N HIS A 364 13.76 -24.94 17.21
CA HIS A 364 14.69 -25.02 18.33
C HIS A 364 13.97 -25.08 19.69
N ALA A 365 12.95 -24.25 19.90
CA ALA A 365 12.19 -24.25 21.15
C ALA A 365 11.44 -25.58 21.39
N ALA A 366 10.83 -26.16 20.35
CA ALA A 366 10.19 -27.46 20.47
C ALA A 366 11.18 -28.61 20.67
N LEU A 367 12.37 -28.52 20.05
CA LEU A 367 13.44 -29.48 20.28
C LEU A 367 13.90 -29.42 21.74
N GLU A 368 14.19 -28.24 22.28
CA GLU A 368 14.54 -28.05 23.68
C GLU A 368 13.46 -28.59 24.63
N GLN A 369 12.18 -28.30 24.35
CA GLN A 369 11.08 -28.80 25.17
C GLN A 369 10.98 -30.32 25.12
N SER A 370 11.24 -30.94 23.97
CA SER A 370 11.26 -32.40 23.81
C SER A 370 12.43 -33.02 24.57
N LEU A 371 13.64 -32.46 24.45
CA LEU A 371 14.80 -32.90 25.23
C LEU A 371 14.56 -32.77 26.74
N ARG A 372 13.97 -31.66 27.20
CA ARG A 372 13.63 -31.47 28.62
C ARG A 372 12.63 -32.52 29.11
N ARG A 373 11.61 -32.83 28.30
CA ARG A 373 10.65 -33.91 28.60
C ARG A 373 11.35 -35.26 28.71
N GLU A 374 12.21 -35.60 27.77
CA GLU A 374 12.93 -36.87 27.78
C GLU A 374 13.88 -36.98 28.98
N ILE A 375 14.62 -35.91 29.30
CA ILE A 375 15.45 -35.84 30.51
C ILE A 375 14.60 -35.97 31.78
N SER A 376 13.41 -35.35 31.85
CA SER A 376 12.53 -35.48 33.02
C SER A 376 12.00 -36.91 33.20
N VAL A 377 11.67 -37.59 32.10
CA VAL A 377 11.25 -38.99 32.09
C VAL A 377 12.41 -39.90 32.53
N LEU A 378 13.63 -39.68 32.01
CA LEU A 378 14.81 -40.45 32.37
C LEU A 378 15.28 -40.22 33.81
N LYS A 379 15.08 -39.02 34.37
CA LYS A 379 15.40 -38.70 35.76
C LYS A 379 14.38 -39.25 36.78
N GLY A 380 13.26 -39.82 36.32
CA GLY A 380 12.24 -40.38 37.21
C GLY A 380 11.50 -39.34 38.04
N GLU A 381 11.59 -38.05 37.68
CA GLU A 381 10.78 -37.00 38.30
C GLU A 381 9.34 -37.15 37.79
N ARG A 382 8.44 -37.62 38.66
CA ARG A 382 7.00 -37.59 38.41
C ARG A 382 6.59 -36.14 38.13
N LEU A 383 6.06 -35.90 36.93
CA LEU A 383 5.32 -34.68 36.60
C LEU A 383 4.29 -34.44 37.72
N PRO A 384 4.08 -33.18 38.18
CA PRO A 384 2.94 -32.91 39.04
C PRO A 384 1.68 -33.31 38.27
N ASP A 385 0.94 -34.25 38.86
CA ASP A 385 -0.33 -34.77 38.36
C ASP A 385 -1.18 -33.64 37.80
N GLU A 386 -1.63 -33.82 36.56
CA GLU A 386 -2.89 -33.22 36.15
C GLU A 386 -3.93 -33.69 37.18
N THR A 387 -4.36 -32.77 38.03
CA THR A 387 -5.46 -33.02 38.96
C THR A 387 -6.68 -33.44 38.12
N PRO A 388 -7.25 -34.64 38.35
CA PRO A 388 -8.55 -34.94 37.78
C PRO A 388 -9.54 -33.92 38.35
N LEU A 389 -10.30 -33.29 37.46
CA LEU A 389 -11.53 -32.61 37.84
C LEU A 389 -12.40 -33.64 38.56
N ASP A 390 -12.49 -33.48 39.87
CA ASP A 390 -13.33 -34.26 40.75
C ASP A 390 -14.79 -34.10 40.31
N GLU A 391 -15.46 -35.23 40.12
CA GLU A 391 -16.91 -35.30 39.97
C GLU A 391 -17.56 -34.93 41.31
N SER A 392 -18.24 -33.79 41.37
CA SER A 392 -19.40 -33.57 42.25
C SER A 392 -20.27 -32.42 41.74
#